data_AF-A0A315WSC8-F1
#
_entry.id   AF-A0A315WSC8-F1
#
_cell.length_a   1.000
_cell.length_b   1.000
_cell.length_c   1.000
_cell.angle_alpha   90.00
_cell.angle_beta   90.00
_cell.angle_gamma   90.00
#
_symmetry.space_group_name_H-M   'P 1'
#
loop_
_entity.id
_entity.type
_entity.pdbx_description
1 polymer ?
#
loop_
_entity_poly.entity_id
_entity_poly.type
_entity_poly.pdbx_seq_one_letter_code
_entity_poly.pdbx_strand_id
1 'polypeptide(L)' 'MNHKLIAKRVEESLDAIGILAEVLLNNGGYKGDPDSGDVPAQINDRGESGIQSAINIIARMAHSDFCDLATDLGIPA' A
#
# COMPACT_ATOMS: atom_id res chain seq x y z
N MET A 1 2.48 11.22 -23.59
CA MET A 1 2.25 11.20 -22.12
C MET A 1 3.37 11.97 -21.42
N ASN A 2 3.16 12.51 -20.22
CA ASN A 2 4.22 13.18 -19.46
C ASN A 2 4.86 12.16 -18.50
N HIS A 3 6.00 11.57 -18.88
CA HIS A 3 6.67 10.50 -18.10
C HIS A 3 7.02 10.92 -16.67
N LYS A 4 7.34 12.20 -16.46
CA LYS A 4 7.60 12.74 -15.11
C LYS A 4 6.36 12.68 -14.22
N LEU A 5 5.18 12.87 -14.81
CA LEU A 5 3.92 12.79 -14.08
C LEU A 5 3.58 11.34 -13.73
N ILE A 6 3.79 10.39 -14.66
CA ILE A 6 3.53 8.97 -14.39
C ILE A 6 4.50 8.43 -13.34
N ALA A 7 5.81 8.72 -13.46
CA ALA A 7 6.82 8.34 -12.48
C ALA A 7 6.50 8.89 -11.08
N LYS A 8 6.04 10.15 -11.00
CA LYS A 8 5.61 10.76 -9.74
C LYS A 8 4.40 10.04 -9.13
N ARG A 9 3.41 9.62 -9.93
CA ARG A 9 2.27 8.84 -9.41
C ARG A 9 2.69 7.47 -8.89
N VAL A 10 3.66 6.82 -9.52
CA VAL A 10 4.24 5.56 -9.01
C VAL A 10 4.91 5.80 -7.66
N GLU A 11 5.73 6.83 -7.53
CA GLU A 11 6.37 7.23 -6.27
C GLU A 11 5.33 7.48 -5.17
N GLU A 12 4.32 8.33 -5.43
CA GLU A 12 3.24 8.63 -4.49
C GLU A 12 2.43 7.39 -4.09
N SER A 13 2.22 6.47 -5.04
CA SER A 13 1.50 5.22 -4.77
C SER A 13 2.30 4.28 -3.85
N LEU A 14 3.62 4.18 -4.06
CA LEU A 14 4.50 3.37 -3.22
C LEU A 14 4.59 3.94 -1.80
N ASP A 15 4.68 5.27 -1.67
CA ASP A 15 4.68 5.95 -0.36
C ASP A 15 3.36 5.70 0.40
N ALA A 16 2.22 5.86 -0.28
CA ALA A 16 0.92 5.56 0.30
C ALA A 16 0.78 4.10 0.76
N ILE A 17 1.28 3.13 -0.04
CA ILE A 17 1.31 1.72 0.36
C ILE A 17 2.16 1.53 1.61
N GLY A 18 3.33 2.15 1.69
CA GLY A 18 4.21 2.09 2.86
C GLY A 18 3.53 2.59 4.13
N ILE A 19 2.91 3.77 4.07
CA ILE A 19 2.15 4.36 5.18
C ILE A 19 1.01 3.45 5.63
N LEU A 20 0.21 2.93 4.69
CA LEU A 20 -0.90 2.04 5.01
C LEU A 20 -0.44 0.71 5.62
N ALA A 21 0.67 0.16 5.14
CA ALA A 21 1.26 -1.05 5.70
C ALA A 21 1.78 -0.81 7.12
N GLU A 22 2.42 0.33 7.39
CA GLU A 22 2.84 0.72 8.74
C GLU A 22 1.64 0.88 9.68
N VAL A 23 0.56 1.53 9.22
CA VAL A 23 -0.69 1.64 10.00
C VAL A 23 -1.23 0.25 10.35
N LEU A 24 -1.28 -0.67 9.38
CA LEU A 24 -1.69 -2.06 9.64
C LEU A 24 -0.78 -2.78 10.64
N LEU A 25 0.54 -2.65 10.52
CA LEU A 25 1.50 -3.30 11.40
C LEU A 25 1.42 -2.80 12.84
N ASN A 26 1.18 -1.50 13.02
CA ASN A 26 1.18 -0.84 14.32
C ASN A 26 -0.19 -0.89 15.02
N ASN A 27 -1.28 -1.06 14.27
CA ASN A 27 -2.64 -0.88 14.79
C ASN A 27 -3.59 -2.05 14.50
N GLY A 28 -3.24 -2.92 13.56
CA GLY A 28 -3.99 -4.12 13.20
C GLY A 28 -3.44 -5.36 13.91
N GLY A 29 -4.32 -6.31 14.18
CA GLY A 29 -4.03 -7.55 14.87
C GLY A 29 -3.57 -7.29 16.29
N TYR A 30 -4.43 -7.53 17.29
CA TYR A 30 -3.94 -7.76 18.64
C TYR A 30 -2.96 -8.94 18.57
N LYS A 31 -1.65 -8.67 18.62
CA LYS A 31 -0.58 -9.68 18.60
C LYS A 31 -0.22 -10.16 20.01
N GLY A 32 -1.19 -10.09 20.94
CA GLY A 32 -1.10 -10.45 22.36
C GLY A 32 0.26 -11.00 22.77
N ASP A 33 1.17 -10.10 23.13
CA ASP A 33 2.32 -10.49 23.93
C ASP A 33 1.78 -10.59 25.37
N PRO A 34 1.72 -11.79 25.96
CA PRO A 34 1.14 -12.00 27.29
C PRO A 34 1.88 -11.21 28.39
N ASP A 35 3.10 -10.72 28.11
CA ASP A 35 3.88 -9.90 29.04
C ASP A 35 3.79 -8.39 28.76
N SER A 36 3.20 -7.98 27.63
CA SER A 36 2.89 -6.57 27.35
C SER A 36 1.46 -6.28 27.82
N GLY A 37 1.31 -5.45 28.86
CA GLY A 37 -0.01 -5.09 29.38
C GLY A 37 -0.98 -4.75 28.24
N ASP A 38 -2.09 -5.49 28.18
CA ASP A 38 -3.08 -5.53 27.10
C ASP A 38 -3.23 -4.19 26.35
N VAL A 39 -2.56 -4.04 25.21
CA VAL A 39 -2.85 -2.96 24.26
C VAL A 39 -3.84 -3.52 23.24
N PRO A 40 -5.13 -3.20 23.33
CA PRO A 40 -6.12 -3.70 22.38
C PRO A 40 -5.79 -3.19 20.96
N ALA A 41 -6.16 -3.98 19.95
CA ALA A 41 -6.10 -3.53 18.57
C ALA A 41 -6.85 -2.20 18.42
N GLN A 42 -6.22 -1.22 17.78
CA GLN A 42 -6.82 0.10 17.56
C GLN A 42 -7.71 0.12 16.30
N ILE A 43 -7.55 -0.88 15.44
CA ILE A 43 -8.34 -1.08 14.23
C ILE A 43 -9.04 -2.45 14.34
N ASN A 44 -10.31 -2.49 13.98
CA ASN A 44 -11.08 -3.73 13.93
C ASN A 44 -10.92 -4.45 12.58
N ASP A 45 -11.40 -5.69 12.48
CA ASP A 45 -11.30 -6.53 11.27
C ASP A 45 -11.76 -5.81 9.99
N ARG A 46 -12.82 -4.99 10.08
CA ARG A 46 -13.32 -4.22 8.95
C ARG A 46 -12.33 -3.12 8.53
N GLY A 47 -11.72 -2.43 9.48
CA GLY A 47 -10.69 -1.44 9.20
C GLY A 47 -9.43 -2.08 8.60
N GLU A 48 -9.00 -3.23 9.12
CA GLU A 48 -7.86 -3.97 8.57
C GLU A 48 -8.14 -4.41 7.13
N SER A 49 -9.29 -5.03 6.90
CA SER A 49 -9.72 -5.46 5.56
C SER A 49 -9.83 -4.27 4.60
N GLY A 50 -10.28 -3.11 5.09
CA GLY A 50 -10.36 -1.87 4.34
C GLY A 50 -8.99 -1.35 3.91
N ILE A 51 -8.01 -1.32 4.82
CA ILE A 51 -6.65 -0.88 4.51
C ILE A 51 -5.96 -1.85 3.55
N GLN A 52 -6.09 -3.16 3.76
CA GLN A 52 -5.57 -4.17 2.84
C GLN A 52 -6.18 -4.03 1.44
N SER A 53 -7.48 -3.72 1.35
CA SER A 53 -8.15 -3.44 0.07
C SER A 53 -7.63 -2.17 -0.59
N ALA A 54 -7.40 -1.10 0.18
CA ALA A 54 -6.83 0.15 -0.32
C ALA A 54 -5.41 -0.06 -0.88
N ILE A 55 -4.54 -0.77 -0.15
CA ILE A 55 -3.20 -1.17 -0.62
C ILE A 55 -3.30 -1.89 -1.96
N ASN A 56 -4.19 -2.88 -2.07
CA ASN A 56 -4.37 -3.65 -3.30
C ASN A 56 -4.83 -2.80 -4.49
N ILE A 57 -5.71 -1.80 -4.27
CA ILE A 57 -6.17 -0.89 -5.31
C ILE A 57 -5.03 0.00 -5.78
N ILE A 58 -4.30 0.61 -4.83
CA ILE A 58 -3.17 1.50 -5.13
C ILE A 58 -2.06 0.73 -5.86
N ALA A 59 -1.75 -0.50 -5.43
CA ALA A 59 -0.75 -1.34 -6.08
C ALA A 59 -1.11 -1.65 -7.55
N ARG A 60 -2.39 -1.91 -7.85
CA ARG A 60 -2.85 -2.13 -9.24
C ARG A 60 -2.73 -0.86 -10.09
N MET A 61 -3.03 0.31 -9.52
CA MET A 61 -2.86 1.59 -10.20
C MET A 61 -1.38 1.86 -10.50
N ALA A 62 -0.50 1.67 -9.51
CA ALA A 62 0.94 1.81 -9.67
C ALA A 62 1.51 0.84 -10.71
N HIS A 63 1.02 -0.41 -10.73
CA HIS A 63 1.39 -1.40 -11.74
C HIS A 63 0.99 -0.94 -13.15
N SER A 64 -0.22 -0.42 -13.33
CA SER A 64 -0.65 0.12 -14.63
C SER A 64 0.24 1.26 -15.10
N ASP A 65 0.53 2.21 -14.21
CA ASP A 65 1.45 3.33 -14.49
C ASP A 65 2.87 2.84 -14.84
N PHE A 66 3.33 1.78 -14.16
CA PHE A 66 4.62 1.17 -14.45
C PHE A 66 4.65 0.45 -15.81
N CYS A 67 3.58 -0.27 -16.16
CA CYS A 67 3.45 -0.88 -17.48
C CYS A 67 3.42 0.16 -18.61
N ASP A 68 2.75 1.28 -18.41
CA ASP A 68 2.74 2.40 -19.37
C ASP A 68 4.17 2.95 -19.57
N LEU A 69 4.93 3.13 -18.48
CA LEU A 69 6.34 3.52 -18.55
C LEU A 69 7.21 2.47 -19.27
N ALA A 70 7.03 1.18 -18.99
CA ALA A 70 7.81 0.09 -19.58
C ALA A 70 7.54 -0.08 -21.08
N THR A 71 6.28 0.03 -21.49
CA THR A 71 5.86 -0.04 -22.91
C THR A 71 6.50 1.09 -23.71
N ASP A 72 6.47 2.31 -23.17
CA ASP A 72 7.11 3.47 -23.80
C ASP A 72 8.64 3.33 -23.92
N LEU A 73 9.27 2.55 -23.03
CA LEU A 73 10.70 2.22 -23.08
C LEU A 73 11.03 1.03 -24.00
N GLY A 74 10.02 0.44 -24.66
CA GLY A 74 10.19 -0.70 -25.56
C GLY A 74 10.44 -2.03 -24.83
N ILE A 75 10.13 -2.11 -23.54
CA ILE A 75 10.21 -3.35 -22.76
C ILE A 75 8.89 -4.12 -23.01
N PRO A 76 8.93 -5.36 -23.54
CA PRO A 76 7.72 -6.14 -23.75
C PRO A 76 7.06 -6.52 -22.42
N ALA A 77 5.73 -6.61 -22.44
CA ALA A 77 4.88 -6.99 -21.30
C ALA A 77 5.12 -8.43 -20.84
#